data_AF-A0A9E1UUK0-F1
#
_entry.id   AF-A0A9E1UUK0-F1
#
_cell.length_a   1.000
_cell.length_b   1.000
_cell.length_c   1.000
_cell.angle_alpha   90.00
_cell.angle_beta   90.00
_cell.angle_gamma   90.00
#
_symmetry.space_group_name_H-M   'P 1'
#
loop_
_entity.id
_entity.type
_entity.pdbx_description
1 polymer ?
#
loop_
_entity_poly.entity_id
_entity_poly.type
_entity_poly.pdbx_seq_one_letter_code
_entity_poly.pdbx_strand_id
1 'polypeptide(L)'
;ELPTGDVGTTVKARIDRDDATHITHYRIAIPWAQLGLAGPRPGKPLGIAILVNDSDGPGTPRQGLELFSGIMNDKSHTLYGSVLLERTPEK
;
A
#
# COMPACT_ATOMS: atom_id res chain seq x y z
N GLU A 1 -1.14 20.37 6.41
CA GLU A 1 -1.45 19.48 5.28
C GLU A 1 -0.59 18.24 5.39
N LEU A 2 -1.01 17.12 4.78
CA LEU A 2 -0.17 15.92 4.72
C LEU A 2 0.94 16.11 3.68
N PRO A 3 2.13 15.52 3.91
CA PRO A 3 3.23 15.62 2.96
C PRO A 3 2.85 14.99 1.62
N THR A 4 3.25 15.65 0.53
CA THR A 4 3.09 15.19 -0.86
C THR A 4 4.43 15.27 -1.58
N GLY A 5 4.58 14.56 -2.70
CA GLY A 5 5.84 14.49 -3.43
C GLY A 5 6.80 13.43 -2.86
N ASP A 6 8.08 13.76 -2.77
CA ASP A 6 9.08 12.83 -2.24
C ASP A 6 8.90 12.63 -0.72
N VAL A 7 8.64 11.37 -0.33
CA VAL A 7 8.43 10.94 1.06
C VAL A 7 9.58 10.06 1.58
N GLY A 8 10.70 9.96 0.85
CA GLY A 8 11.79 9.03 1.15
C GLY A 8 12.50 9.24 2.50
N THR A 9 12.32 10.41 3.13
CA THR A 9 12.86 10.69 4.47
C THR A 9 11.97 10.18 5.61
N THR A 10 10.68 9.94 5.36
CA THR A 10 9.70 9.54 6.39
C THR A 10 9.16 8.14 6.16
N VAL A 11 8.95 7.74 4.90
CA VAL A 11 8.53 6.40 4.50
C VAL A 11 9.76 5.55 4.23
N LYS A 12 9.82 4.36 4.83
CA LYS A 12 10.89 3.39 4.55
C LYS A 12 10.37 2.35 3.58
N ALA A 13 11.07 2.17 2.48
CA ALA A 13 10.80 1.11 1.52
C ALA A 13 12.07 0.33 1.22
N ARG A 14 11.93 -0.99 1.10
CA ARG A 14 12.96 -1.88 0.58
C ARG A 14 12.33 -2.75 -0.51
N ILE A 15 12.98 -2.78 -1.66
CA ILE A 15 12.53 -3.51 -2.83
C ILE A 15 13.68 -4.44 -3.21
N ASP A 16 13.47 -5.74 -3.07
CA ASP A 16 14.46 -6.76 -3.42
C ASP A 16 13.89 -7.63 -4.55
N ARG A 17 14.66 -7.83 -5.62
CA ARG A 17 14.35 -8.81 -6.67
C ARG A 17 15.11 -10.11 -6.37
N ASP A 18 14.39 -11.22 -6.34
CA ASP A 18 15.01 -12.54 -6.42
C ASP A 18 15.10 -12.94 -7.90
N ASP A 19 16.32 -12.96 -8.42
CA ASP A 19 16.57 -13.28 -9.83
C ASP A 19 16.36 -14.77 -10.16
N ALA A 20 16.43 -15.66 -9.17
CA ALA A 20 16.23 -17.09 -9.38
C ALA A 20 14.74 -17.45 -9.46
N THR A 21 13.90 -16.84 -8.60
CA THR A 21 12.46 -17.10 -8.58
C THR A 21 11.65 -16.07 -9.38
N HIS A 22 12.29 -14.99 -9.82
CA HIS A 22 11.63 -13.85 -10.48
C HIS A 22 10.51 -13.23 -9.63
N ILE A 23 10.65 -13.27 -8.30
CA ILE A 23 9.74 -12.61 -7.36
C ILE A 23 10.36 -11.29 -6.91
N THR A 24 9.56 -10.22 -6.89
CA THR A 24 9.96 -8.94 -6.28
C THR A 24 9.29 -8.80 -4.92
N HIS A 25 10.08 -8.67 -3.86
CA HIS A 25 9.61 -8.43 -2.51
C HIS A 25 9.61 -6.95 -2.18
N TYR A 26 8.42 -6.41 -1.90
CA TYR A 26 8.24 -5.05 -1.41
C TYR A 26 8.03 -5.07 0.10
N ARG A 27 8.85 -4.34 0.85
CA ARG A 27 8.65 -4.06 2.27
C ARG A 27 8.52 -2.57 2.47
N ILE A 28 7.35 -2.12 2.88
CA ILE A 28 7.02 -0.69 3.02
C ILE A 28 6.53 -0.45 4.45
N ALA A 29 7.12 0.54 5.12
CA ALA A 29 6.71 1.01 6.43
C ALA A 29 6.38 2.50 6.36
N ILE A 30 5.11 2.82 6.62
CA ILE A 30 4.57 4.18 6.60
C ILE A 30 4.23 4.58 8.03
N PRO A 31 4.84 5.64 8.58
CA PRO A 31 4.44 6.17 9.88
C PRO A 31 2.99 6.66 9.86
N TRP A 32 2.21 6.37 10.90
CA TRP A 32 0.79 6.75 10.99
C TRP A 32 0.54 8.24 10.76
N ALA A 33 1.43 9.11 11.25
CA ALA A 33 1.34 10.54 11.06
C ALA A 33 1.38 10.96 9.57
N GLN A 34 2.07 10.19 8.71
CA GLN A 34 2.09 10.45 7.26
C GLN A 34 0.75 10.12 6.59
N LEU A 35 -0.10 9.32 7.24
CA LEU A 35 -1.47 9.01 6.82
C LEU A 35 -2.51 9.93 7.48
N GLY A 36 -2.08 10.92 8.27
CA GLY A 36 -2.99 11.76 9.07
C GLY A 36 -3.67 11.02 10.21
N LEU A 37 -3.08 9.90 10.66
CA LEU A 37 -3.60 9.08 11.74
C LEU A 37 -2.68 9.16 12.95
N ALA A 38 -3.25 9.22 14.15
CA ALA A 38 -2.48 9.07 15.39
C ALA A 38 -1.99 7.62 15.60
N GLY A 39 -2.63 6.66 14.93
CA GLY A 39 -2.38 5.23 15.05
C GLY A 39 -3.65 4.40 14.88
N PRO A 40 -3.53 3.06 14.87
CA PRO A 40 -4.67 2.17 14.89
C PRO A 40 -5.39 2.30 16.23
N ARG A 41 -6.73 2.18 16.22
CA ARG A 41 -7.54 2.13 17.43
C ARG A 41 -8.17 0.75 17.53
N PRO A 42 -8.10 0.08 18.71
CA PRO A 42 -8.74 -1.22 18.89
C PRO A 42 -10.21 -1.19 18.46
N GLY A 43 -10.65 -2.22 17.73
CA GLY A 43 -12.01 -2.32 17.21
C GLY A 43 -12.38 -1.35 16.09
N LYS A 44 -11.49 -0.41 15.70
CA LYS A 44 -11.75 0.52 14.60
C LYS A 44 -11.11 0.00 13.31
N PRO A 45 -11.91 -0.34 12.28
CA PRO A 45 -11.35 -0.78 11.01
C PRO A 45 -10.62 0.36 10.30
N LEU A 46 -9.59 -0.03 9.54
CA LEU A 46 -8.89 0.82 8.59
C LEU A 46 -9.29 0.42 7.17
N GLY A 47 -9.69 1.40 6.36
CA GLY A 47 -9.88 1.19 4.93
C GLY A 47 -8.52 1.10 4.22
N ILE A 48 -8.29 0.04 3.45
CA ILE A 48 -7.07 -0.13 2.64
C ILE A 48 -7.41 -0.62 1.23
N ALA A 49 -6.64 -0.17 0.27
CA ALA A 49 -6.53 -0.75 -1.06
C ALA A 49 -5.06 -0.70 -1.49
N ILE A 50 -4.63 -1.71 -2.25
CA ILE A 50 -3.26 -1.78 -2.80
C ILE A 50 -3.38 -2.09 -4.28
N LEU A 51 -2.63 -1.36 -5.12
CA LEU A 51 -2.54 -1.63 -6.55
C LEU A 51 -1.07 -1.85 -6.91
N VAL A 52 -0.77 -3.01 -7.47
CA VAL A 52 0.49 -3.26 -8.18
C VAL A 52 0.26 -2.94 -9.64
N ASN A 53 0.91 -1.89 -10.14
CA ASN A 53 0.84 -1.52 -11.55
C ASN A 53 1.82 -2.36 -12.35
N ASP A 54 1.36 -2.86 -13.49
CA ASP A 54 2.18 -3.60 -14.44
C ASP A 54 2.13 -2.92 -15.81
N SER A 55 3.30 -2.72 -16.41
CA SER A 55 3.47 -1.95 -17.64
C SER A 55 4.73 -2.39 -18.36
N ASP A 56 4.56 -3.01 -19.52
CA ASP A 56 5.65 -3.51 -20.38
C ASP A 56 6.32 -2.40 -21.22
N GLY A 57 6.14 -1.14 -20.81
CA GLY A 57 6.73 0.03 -21.43
C GLY A 57 5.80 0.76 -22.40
N PRO A 58 6.33 1.76 -23.14
CA PRO A 58 5.52 2.64 -23.97
C PRO A 58 4.66 1.90 -25.00
N GLY A 59 3.37 2.25 -25.08
CA GLY A 59 2.43 1.66 -26.03
C GLY A 59 1.81 0.32 -25.62
N THR A 60 2.18 -0.21 -24.45
CA THR A 60 1.56 -1.43 -23.89
C THR A 60 0.39 -1.09 -22.97
N PRO A 61 -0.70 -1.88 -22.95
CA PRO A 61 -1.79 -1.65 -22.01
C PRO A 61 -1.30 -1.79 -20.58
N ARG A 62 -1.59 -0.79 -19.75
CA ARG A 62 -1.32 -0.90 -18.31
C ARG A 62 -2.25 -1.94 -17.71
N GLN A 63 -1.67 -2.92 -17.07
CA GLN A 63 -2.38 -3.91 -16.26
C GLN A 63 -2.09 -3.66 -14.78
N GLY A 64 -2.68 -4.46 -13.91
CA GLY A 64 -2.40 -4.39 -12.49
C GLY A 64 -3.23 -5.35 -11.67
N LEU A 65 -2.70 -5.61 -10.48
CA LEU A 65 -3.31 -6.47 -9.49
C LEU A 65 -3.76 -5.62 -8.31
N GLU A 66 -5.03 -5.71 -7.96
CA GLU A 66 -5.59 -5.00 -6.80
C GLU A 66 -5.78 -5.95 -5.61
N LEU A 67 -5.43 -5.48 -4.42
CA LEU A 67 -6.02 -5.94 -3.16
C LEU A 67 -7.13 -4.95 -2.81
N PHE A 68 -8.37 -5.45 -2.76
CA PHE A 68 -9.61 -4.65 -2.79
C PHE A 68 -9.72 -3.86 -4.12
N SER A 69 -10.37 -2.70 -4.15
CA SER A 69 -10.45 -1.91 -5.39
C SER A 69 -10.48 -0.40 -5.10
N GLY A 70 -10.80 0.40 -6.11
CA GLY A 70 -10.94 1.84 -6.02
C GLY A 70 -9.68 2.63 -6.37
N ILE A 71 -8.60 1.99 -6.83
CA ILE A 71 -7.38 2.71 -7.26
C ILE A 71 -7.25 2.70 -8.78
N MET A 72 -7.42 1.54 -9.43
CA MET A 72 -7.09 1.39 -10.85
C MET A 72 -7.98 2.24 -11.75
N ASN A 73 -9.30 2.22 -11.54
CA ASN A 73 -10.28 2.80 -12.46
C ASN A 73 -10.98 4.05 -11.89
N ASP A 74 -11.32 4.07 -10.59
CA ASP A 74 -12.35 5.02 -10.10
C ASP A 74 -11.88 5.99 -9.01
N LYS A 75 -10.66 5.85 -8.47
CA LYS A 75 -10.13 6.66 -7.32
C LYS A 75 -11.14 6.81 -6.17
N SER A 76 -11.86 5.74 -5.85
CA SER A 76 -12.98 5.74 -4.92
C SER A 76 -12.63 5.02 -3.62
N HIS A 77 -12.60 5.77 -2.52
CA HIS A 77 -12.33 5.23 -1.19
C HIS A 77 -13.47 4.34 -0.65
N THR A 78 -14.65 4.36 -1.26
CA THR A 78 -15.78 3.50 -0.84
C THR A 78 -15.57 2.04 -1.24
N LEU A 79 -14.64 1.78 -2.14
CA LEU A 79 -14.28 0.45 -2.63
C LEU A 79 -13.09 -0.18 -1.88
N TYR A 80 -12.55 0.54 -0.89
CA TYR A 80 -11.46 0.03 -0.07
C TYR A 80 -11.97 -1.08 0.84
N GLY A 81 -11.16 -2.11 1.02
CA GLY A 81 -11.47 -3.14 1.98
C GLY A 81 -11.24 -2.68 3.40
N SER A 82 -11.89 -3.37 4.33
CA SER A 82 -11.80 -3.10 5.76
C SER A 82 -10.83 -4.09 6.40
N VAL A 83 -9.79 -3.59 7.06
CA VAL A 83 -8.88 -4.41 7.87
C VAL A 83 -8.98 -4.00 9.34
N LEU A 84 -9.03 -4.99 10.22
CA LEU A 84 -8.90 -4.76 11.66
C LEU A 84 -7.45 -4.99 12.05
N LEU A 85 -6.84 -3.98 12.66
CA LEU A 85 -5.47 -4.08 13.16
C LEU A 85 -5.51 -4.52 14.62
N GLU A 86 -5.07 -5.75 14.84
CA GLU A 86 -4.97 -6.34 16.17
C GLU A 86 -3.52 -6.30 16.66
N ARG A 87 -3.34 -6.36 17.98
CA ARG A 87 -2.01 -6.58 18.52
C ARG A 87 -1.55 -7.96 18.06
N THR A 88 -0.31 -8.04 17.59
CA THR A 88 0.32 -9.34 17.43
C THR A 88 0.29 -10.04 18.79
N PRO A 89 -0.24 -11.27 18.90
CA PRO A 89 -0.18 -12.02 20.14
C PRO A 89 1.27 -12.07 20.64
N GLU A 90 1.47 -11.81 21.93
CA GLU A 90 2.77 -12.06 22.55
C GLU A 90 3.08 -13.57 22.40
N LYS A 91 4.30 -13.89 21.94
CA LYS A 91 4.77 -15.26 21.80
C LYS A 91 5.08 -15.87 23.16
#